data_AF-A0A8S0P9B2-F1
#
_entry.id   AF-A0A8S0P9B2-F1
#
_cell.length_a   1.000
_cell.length_b   1.000
_cell.length_c   1.000
_cell.angle_alpha   90.00
_cell.angle_beta   90.00
_cell.angle_gamma   90.00
#
_symmetry.space_group_name_H-M   'P 1'
#
loop_
_entity.id
_entity.type
_entity.pdbx_description
1 polymer ?
#
loop_
_entity_poly.entity_id
_entity_poly.type
_entity_poly.pdbx_seq_one_letter_code
_entity_poly.pdbx_strand_id
1 'polypeptide(L)'
;MSTTMHFTVVSRNPNERVSFYYDQLSAFVSYKNQVITPPLSLPPLYHDSKSTMALSPVLGREAVVVSIKVANGLMMDRSYGVVNLKLILTRKLQAGVYRSGAFAWIILILSDDA
;
A
#
# COMPACT_ATOMS: atom_id res chain seq x y z
N MET A 1 8.65 0.59 17.36
CA MET A 1 7.71 -0.51 17.06
C MET A 1 7.81 -0.80 15.56
N SER A 2 7.95 -2.06 15.17
CA SER A 2 7.81 -2.51 13.78
C SER A 2 6.46 -3.19 13.62
N THR A 3 5.69 -2.85 12.59
CA THR A 3 4.40 -3.48 12.31
C THR A 3 4.43 -3.99 10.88
N THR A 4 4.43 -5.31 10.70
CA THR A 4 4.42 -5.93 9.38
C THR A 4 2.98 -6.19 8.94
N MET A 5 2.68 -5.86 7.69
CA MET A 5 1.34 -5.91 7.12
C MET A 5 1.38 -6.54 5.72
N HIS A 6 0.53 -7.52 5.48
CA HIS A 6 0.39 -8.18 4.19
C HIS A 6 -0.84 -7.60 3.48
N PHE A 7 -0.64 -7.02 2.29
CA PHE A 7 -1.73 -6.49 1.48
C PHE A 7 -1.84 -7.30 0.21
N THR A 8 -3.05 -7.62 -0.25
CA THR A 8 -3.29 -8.12 -1.60
C THR A 8 -4.03 -7.05 -2.39
N VAL A 9 -3.36 -6.47 -3.38
CA VAL A 9 -3.91 -5.46 -4.29
C VAL A 9 -4.27 -6.15 -5.58
N VAL A 10 -5.55 -6.12 -5.94
CA VAL A 10 -6.04 -6.61 -7.24
C VAL A 10 -6.41 -5.42 -8.10
N SER A 11 -5.79 -5.31 -9.27
CA SER A 11 -6.07 -4.26 -10.24
C SER A 11 -6.52 -4.88 -11.56
N ARG A 12 -7.66 -4.42 -12.08
CA ARG A 12 -8.17 -4.84 -13.40
C ARG A 12 -8.05 -3.67 -14.36
N ASN A 13 -7.45 -3.91 -15.53
CA ASN A 13 -7.42 -2.93 -16.60
C ASN A 13 -8.65 -3.15 -17.48
N PRO A 14 -9.68 -2.28 -17.42
CA PRO A 14 -10.85 -2.42 -18.28
C PRO A 14 -10.55 -2.04 -19.74
N ASN A 15 -9.41 -1.40 -20.02
CA ASN A 15 -9.07 -1.00 -21.38
C ASN A 15 -8.62 -2.21 -22.20
N GLU A 16 -9.23 -2.36 -23.37
CA GLU A 16 -8.95 -3.45 -24.31
C GLU A 16 -7.82 -3.12 -25.29
N ARG A 17 -7.38 -1.85 -25.35
CA ARG A 17 -6.46 -1.35 -26.38
C ARG A 17 -5.14 -0.81 -25.83
N VAL A 18 -5.03 -0.64 -24.52
CA VAL A 18 -3.88 0.02 -23.88
C VAL A 18 -3.32 -0.89 -22.81
N SER A 19 -2.12 -1.40 -23.05
CA SER A 19 -1.28 -2.04 -22.04
C SER A 19 -0.53 -0.97 -21.23
N PHE A 20 -0.51 -1.10 -19.91
CA PHE A 20 0.27 -0.21 -19.05
C PHE A 20 1.52 -0.92 -18.55
N TYR A 21 2.69 -0.35 -18.85
CA TYR A 21 3.93 -0.74 -18.22
C TYR A 21 4.24 0.20 -17.06
N TYR A 22 4.42 -0.37 -15.87
CA TYR A 22 4.76 0.35 -14.66
C TYR A 22 6.16 -0.06 -14.22
N ASP A 23 7.15 0.79 -14.49
CA ASP A 23 8.58 0.48 -14.29
C ASP A 23 9.05 0.69 -12.85
N GLN A 24 8.60 1.77 -12.20
CA GLN A 24 9.03 2.16 -10.86
C GLN A 24 7.83 2.40 -9.96
N LEU A 25 7.23 1.31 -9.47
CA LEU A 25 6.15 1.37 -8.50
C LEU A 25 6.70 1.35 -7.08
N SER A 26 6.11 2.16 -6.21
CA SER A 26 6.36 2.13 -4.77
C SER A 26 5.04 2.08 -4.02
N ALA A 27 5.01 1.35 -2.91
CA ALA A 27 3.86 1.25 -2.02
C ALA A 27 4.23 1.64 -0.59
N PHE A 28 3.36 2.38 0.08
CA PHE A 28 3.49 2.69 1.50
C PHE A 28 2.11 2.81 2.16
N VAL A 29 2.08 2.65 3.48
CA VAL A 29 0.87 2.77 4.28
C VAL A 29 0.87 4.09 5.03
N SER A 30 -0.30 4.72 5.06
CA SER A 30 -0.59 5.83 5.96
C SER A 30 -1.74 5.50 6.90
N TYR A 31 -1.63 5.99 8.13
CA TYR A 31 -2.65 5.90 9.17
C TYR A 31 -2.92 7.32 9.68
N LYS A 32 -4.19 7.73 9.72
CA LYS A 32 -4.60 9.11 10.08
C LYS A 32 -3.76 10.19 9.38
N ASN A 33 -3.52 10.02 8.07
CA ASN A 33 -2.71 10.88 7.21
C ASN A 33 -1.20 10.97 7.54
N GLN A 34 -0.68 10.12 8.43
CA GLN A 34 0.75 9.99 8.67
C GLN A 34 1.28 8.69 8.06
N VAL A 35 2.40 8.76 7.34
CA VAL A 35 3.07 7.57 6.80
C VAL A 35 3.65 6.76 7.96
N ILE A 36 3.32 5.46 8.01
CA ILE A 36 3.73 4.55 9.08
C ILE A 36 4.69 3.45 8.63
N THR A 37 4.88 3.28 7.31
CA THR A 37 5.83 2.33 6.73
C THR A 37 6.76 3.04 5.75
N PRO A 38 8.01 2.58 5.57
CA PRO A 38 8.84 3.09 4.51
C PRO A 38 8.24 2.69 3.14
N PRO A 39 8.54 3.45 2.07
CA PRO A 39 8.13 3.08 0.73
C PRO A 39 8.84 1.80 0.29
N LEU A 40 8.06 0.78 -0.06
CA LEU A 40 8.55 -0.45 -0.66
C LEU A 40 8.52 -0.31 -2.18
N SER A 41 9.67 -0.48 -2.83
CA SER A 41 9.72 -0.64 -4.29
C SER A 41 9.13 -1.98 -4.70
N LEU A 42 8.14 -1.92 -5.59
CA LEU A 42 7.50 -3.09 -6.16
C LEU A 42 8.19 -3.48 -7.47
N PRO A 43 8.19 -4.78 -7.83
CA PRO A 43 8.71 -5.21 -9.12
C PRO A 43 7.93 -4.54 -10.26
N PRO A 44 8.56 -4.35 -11.44
CA PRO A 44 7.87 -3.80 -12.60
C PRO A 44 6.64 -4.62 -12.95
N LEU A 45 5.55 -3.93 -13.29
CA LEU A 45 4.28 -4.57 -13.61
C LEU A 45 3.87 -4.26 -15.03
N TYR A 46 3.51 -5.32 -15.76
CA TYR A 46 2.94 -5.21 -17.08
C TYR A 46 1.46 -5.55 -17.02
N HIS A 47 0.63 -4.53 -17.17
CA HIS A 47 -0.81 -4.65 -17.19
C HIS A 47 -1.29 -4.76 -18.64
N ASP A 48 -1.41 -6.00 -19.13
CA ASP A 48 -1.91 -6.29 -20.46
C ASP A 48 -3.39 -5.88 -20.61
N SER A 49 -3.84 -5.70 -21.85
CA SER A 49 -5.24 -5.41 -22.18
C SER A 49 -6.19 -6.43 -21.58
N LYS A 50 -7.30 -5.97 -20.97
CA LYS A 50 -8.29 -6.79 -20.24
C LYS A 50 -7.76 -7.66 -19.10
N SER A 51 -6.48 -7.57 -18.73
CA SER A 51 -5.92 -8.46 -17.73
C SER A 51 -6.21 -7.98 -16.31
N THR A 52 -6.19 -8.93 -15.38
CA THR A 52 -6.29 -8.67 -13.94
C THR A 52 -4.95 -9.05 -13.33
N MET A 53 -4.36 -8.15 -12.57
CA MET A 53 -3.11 -8.37 -11.86
C MET A 53 -3.38 -8.38 -10.37
N ALA A 54 -2.69 -9.27 -9.65
CA ALA A 54 -2.68 -9.30 -8.20
C ALA A 54 -1.25 -9.10 -7.69
N LEU A 55 -1.10 -8.30 -6.65
CA LEU A 55 0.16 -8.03 -5.98
C LEU A 55 -0.02 -8.26 -4.50
N SER A 56 0.90 -8.99 -3.88
CA SER A 56 0.87 -9.23 -2.45
C SER A 56 2.09 -8.66 -1.72
N PRO A 57 2.28 -7.32 -1.69
CA PRO A 57 3.41 -6.73 -0.99
C PRO A 57 3.31 -6.87 0.53
N VAL A 58 4.47 -7.06 1.15
CA VAL A 58 4.64 -7.05 2.61
C VAL A 58 5.26 -5.72 3.01
N LEU A 59 4.48 -4.87 3.70
CA LEU A 59 4.89 -3.54 4.14
C LEU A 59 5.23 -3.53 5.63
N GLY A 60 6.06 -2.57 6.05
CA GLY A 60 6.36 -2.35 7.47
C GLY A 60 7.35 -3.36 8.09
N ARG A 61 8.24 -3.92 7.27
CA ARG A 61 9.40 -4.71 7.75
C ARG A 61 10.41 -3.87 8.53
N GLU A 62 10.52 -2.59 8.20
CA GLU A 62 11.39 -1.63 8.89
C GLU A 62 10.58 -0.68 9.77
N ALA A 63 11.16 -0.31 10.91
CA ALA A 63 10.56 0.64 11.84
C ALA A 63 10.67 2.08 11.33
N VAL A 64 9.57 2.82 11.39
CA VAL A 64 9.53 4.25 11.07
C VAL A 64 9.21 5.03 12.32
N VAL A 65 9.84 6.20 12.47
CA VAL A 65 9.51 7.13 13.56
C VAL A 65 8.16 7.77 13.26
N VAL A 66 7.18 7.47 14.10
CA VAL A 66 5.83 8.04 14.03
C VAL A 66 5.53 8.85 15.28
N SER A 67 4.54 9.74 15.21
CA SER A 67 4.14 10.50 16.39
C SER A 67 3.56 9.59 17.47
N ILE A 68 3.75 9.94 18.75
CA ILE A 68 3.19 9.19 19.87
C ILE A 68 1.66 9.08 19.79
N LYS A 69 1.00 10.12 19.28
CA LYS A 69 -0.45 10.15 19.04
C LYS A 69 -0.88 9.08 18.02
N VAL A 70 -0.11 8.91 16.94
CA VAL A 70 -0.36 7.88 15.93
C VAL A 70 -0.06 6.48 16.47
N ALA A 71 1.03 6.30 17.21
CA ALA A 71 1.35 5.02 17.83
C ALA A 71 0.23 4.55 18.80
N ASN A 72 -0.22 5.45 19.69
CA ASN A 72 -1.30 5.14 20.63
C ASN A 72 -2.63 4.89 19.92
N GLY A 73 -2.94 5.70 18.90
CA GLY A 73 -4.14 5.50 18.08
C GLY A 73 -4.13 4.13 17.37
N LEU A 74 -2.99 3.73 16.82
CA LEU A 74 -2.83 2.44 16.16
C LEU A 74 -2.99 1.27 17.15
N MET A 75 -2.42 1.38 18.36
CA MET A 75 -2.58 0.38 19.42
C MET A 75 -4.03 0.26 19.88
N MET A 76 -4.72 1.39 20.02
CA MET A 76 -6.12 1.42 20.43
C MET A 76 -7.04 0.87 19.33
N ASP A 77 -6.90 1.31 18.09
CA ASP A 77 -7.66 0.79 16.95
C ASP A 77 -7.39 -0.72 16.75
N ARG A 78 -6.15 -1.17 17.00
CA ARG A 78 -5.82 -2.59 17.03
C ARG A 78 -6.58 -3.34 18.13
N SER A 79 -6.67 -2.78 19.34
CA SER A 79 -7.43 -3.40 20.44
C SER A 79 -8.94 -3.46 20.18
N TYR A 80 -9.47 -2.56 19.35
CA TYR A 80 -10.86 -2.60 18.86
C TYR A 80 -11.07 -3.60 17.69
N GLY A 81 -10.01 -4.24 17.21
CA GLY A 81 -10.06 -5.22 16.12
C GLY A 81 -10.22 -4.62 14.71
N VAL A 82 -10.24 -3.28 14.58
CA VAL A 82 -10.43 -2.60 13.29
C VAL A 82 -9.45 -1.44 13.16
N VAL A 83 -8.60 -1.49 12.13
CA VAL A 83 -7.64 -0.42 11.84
C VAL A 83 -7.88 0.14 10.46
N ASN A 84 -8.14 1.45 10.38
CA ASN A 84 -8.28 2.15 9.11
C ASN A 84 -6.91 2.53 8.56
N LEU A 85 -6.45 1.76 7.56
CA LEU A 85 -5.18 1.99 6.89
C LEU A 85 -5.42 2.43 5.45
N LYS A 86 -4.57 3.34 4.98
CA LYS A 86 -4.59 3.81 3.60
C LYS A 86 -3.31 3.36 2.90
N LEU A 87 -3.46 2.40 1.99
CA LEU A 87 -2.41 1.96 1.10
C LEU A 87 -2.27 2.96 -0.06
N ILE A 88 -1.06 3.46 -0.28
CA ILE A 88 -0.77 4.42 -1.34
C ILE A 88 0.23 3.79 -2.30
N LEU A 89 -0.14 3.75 -3.58
CA LEU A 89 0.71 3.32 -4.68
C LEU A 89 1.15 4.54 -5.49
N THR A 90 2.45 4.75 -5.58
CA THR A 90 3.05 5.81 -6.39
C THR A 90 3.85 5.20 -7.52
N ARG A 91 3.83 5.84 -8.68
CA ARG A 91 4.75 5.52 -9.77
C ARG A 91 5.70 6.70 -10.00
N LYS A 92 6.98 6.39 -10.17
CA LYS A 92 7.98 7.35 -10.64
C LYS A 92 8.09 7.20 -12.16
N LEU A 93 7.83 8.28 -12.89
CA LEU A 93 8.07 8.32 -14.34
C LEU A 93 9.52 8.77 -14.59
N GLN A 94 10.14 8.28 -15.66
CA GLN A 94 11.53 8.63 -16.01
C GLN A 94 11.74 10.16 -16.19
N ALA A 95 10.67 10.93 -16.40
CA ALA A 95 10.70 12.40 -16.47
C ALA A 95 10.62 13.13 -15.10
N GLY A 96 10.81 12.44 -13.97
CA GLY A 96 10.73 13.03 -12.62
C GLY A 96 9.31 13.40 -12.17
N VAL A 97 8.29 13.12 -12.99
CA VAL A 97 6.88 13.36 -12.68
C VAL A 97 6.34 12.20 -11.84
N TYR A 98 5.90 12.50 -10.63
CA TYR A 98 5.14 11.56 -9.79
C TYR A 98 3.67 11.62 -10.21
N ARG A 99 3.11 10.48 -10.62
CA ARG A 99 1.64 10.33 -10.68
C ARG A 99 1.22 9.39 -9.56
N SER A 100 0.45 9.89 -8.61
CA SER A 100 -0.21 9.06 -7.61
C SER A 100 -1.43 8.41 -8.24
N GLY A 101 -1.49 7.08 -8.22
CA GLY A 101 -2.70 6.31 -8.50
C GLY A 101 -3.28 5.90 -7.16
N ALA A 102 -4.24 6.65 -6.63
CA ALA A 102 -4.88 6.29 -5.37
C ALA A 102 -5.99 5.27 -5.63
N PHE A 103 -5.68 3.98 -5.57
CA PHE A 103 -6.68 2.93 -5.57
C PHE A 103 -6.43 1.97 -4.42
N ALA A 104 -7.11 2.21 -3.30
CA ALA A 104 -7.78 1.21 -2.46
C ALA A 104 -8.04 1.79 -1.06
N TRP A 105 -9.30 1.76 -0.63
CA TRP A 105 -9.64 1.80 0.79
C TRP A 105 -9.60 0.34 1.24
N ILE A 106 -8.58 -0.04 2.00
CA ILE A 106 -8.45 -1.41 2.50
C ILE A 106 -8.78 -1.36 3.98
N ILE A 107 -9.91 -1.95 4.35
CA ILE A 107 -10.22 -2.25 5.75
C ILE A 107 -9.49 -3.55 6.05
N LEU A 108 -8.46 -3.49 6.90
CA LEU A 108 -7.81 -4.69 7.41
C LEU A 108 -8.47 -5.08 8.74
N ILE A 109 -9.07 -6.26 8.77
CA ILE A 109 -9.40 -6.97 10.01
C ILE A 109 -8.14 -7.78 10.33
N LEU A 110 -7.39 -7.35 11.33
CA LEU A 110 -6.26 -8.13 11.83
C LEU A 110 -6.85 -9.29 12.64
N SER A 111 -6.87 -10.50 12.08
CA SER A 111 -7.04 -11.71 12.88
C SER A 111 -5.72 -11.96 13.59
N ASP A 112 -5.75 -11.95 14.92
CA ASP A 112 -4.60 -12.38 15.73
C ASP A 112 -4.27 -13.82 15.37
N ASP A 113 -3.00 -14.06 15.01
CA ASP A 113 -2.33 -15.30 15.40
C ASP A 113 -1.31 -14.88 16.48
N ALA A 114 -1.59 -15.37 17.70
CA ALA A 114 -0.85 -15.27 18.97
C ALA A 114 -1.28 -14.18 19.96
#